data_AF-A0A3C1HCM5-F1
#
_entry.id   AF-A0A3C1HCM5-F1
#
_cell.length_a   1.000
_cell.length_b   1.000
_cell.length_c   1.000
_cell.angle_alpha   90.00
_cell.angle_beta   90.00
_cell.angle_gamma   90.00
#
_symmetry.space_group_name_H-M   'P 1'
#
loop_
_entity.id
_entity.type
_entity.pdbx_description
1 polymer ?
#
loop_
_entity_poly.entity_id
_entity_poly.type
_entity_poly.pdbx_seq_one_letter_code
_entity_poly.pdbx_strand_id
1 'polypeptide(L)'
;MWIIESLQHGGGRGITGWVMLLVTAIFWLWMFIDSVRREEYVWSFFIFISALFGAMFYFFYVYRSPGGANIRGFELPGAGSRRRIRELEAQIHHLDKAHHHSQLGDVHFQRGNLGKAESCYRAAMERDPGDPDTRSHLGQCLLRQGREAEAHPLLESVVAGDPKHDYGYTRMAHAEALAALGEKEKAIEVWRSINEAHSYTRARVQLATLLMERGEAVEEARTLLRDALIEDRHAPAFERKRSRVWIRRARALQRRLG
;
A
#
# COMPACT_ATOMS: atom_id res chain seq x y z
N MET A 1 19.89 -18.60 78.92
CA MET A 1 20.01 -19.53 77.78
C MET A 1 18.81 -19.34 76.86
N TRP A 2 18.72 -18.23 76.12
CA TRP A 2 17.69 -17.97 75.08
C TRP A 2 18.09 -16.71 74.27
N ILE A 3 19.34 -16.67 73.79
CA ILE A 3 19.90 -15.58 72.95
C ILE A 3 20.09 -16.01 71.48
N ILE A 4 19.64 -17.20 71.07
CA ILE A 4 19.86 -17.69 69.70
C ILE A 4 18.57 -18.25 69.11
N GLU A 5 17.70 -17.37 68.59
CA GLU A 5 16.64 -17.78 67.66
C GLU A 5 16.12 -16.61 66.79
N SER A 6 17.03 -15.70 66.38
CA SER A 6 16.69 -14.51 65.57
C SER A 6 16.97 -14.65 64.06
N LEU A 7 17.22 -15.84 63.54
CA LEU A 7 17.58 -16.03 62.13
C LEU A 7 17.01 -17.33 61.56
N GLN A 8 15.73 -17.33 61.15
CA GLN A 8 15.20 -18.04 59.97
C GLN A 8 13.67 -17.95 59.92
N HIS A 9 13.12 -17.78 58.70
CA HIS A 9 11.69 -17.66 58.31
C HIS A 9 11.24 -16.18 58.20
N GLY A 10 11.14 -15.50 57.05
CA GLY A 10 11.00 -15.93 55.66
C GLY A 10 9.85 -15.12 55.04
N GLY A 11 10.13 -14.13 54.17
CA GLY A 11 9.07 -13.33 53.56
C GLY A 11 9.51 -12.16 52.68
N GLY A 12 10.42 -12.40 51.73
CA GLY A 12 10.82 -11.41 50.72
C GLY A 12 9.67 -11.04 49.76
N ARG A 13 8.75 -10.19 50.20
CA ARG A 13 7.66 -9.59 49.39
C ARG A 13 7.79 -8.07 49.24
N GLY A 14 8.99 -7.51 49.44
CA GLY A 14 9.18 -6.06 49.53
C GLY A 14 9.49 -5.35 48.21
N ILE A 15 10.15 -6.00 47.25
CA ILE A 15 10.67 -5.33 46.04
C ILE A 15 10.31 -6.10 44.77
N THR A 16 10.50 -7.43 44.76
CA THR A 16 10.18 -8.30 43.62
C THR A 16 8.70 -8.32 43.27
N GLY A 17 7.80 -8.24 44.27
CA GLY A 17 6.35 -8.17 44.04
C GLY A 17 5.92 -6.87 43.35
N TRP A 18 6.48 -5.73 43.76
CA TRP A 18 6.17 -4.43 43.17
C TRP A 18 6.68 -4.30 41.74
N VAL A 19 7.86 -4.86 41.46
CA VAL A 19 8.41 -4.91 40.09
C VAL A 19 7.50 -5.74 39.18
N MET A 20 7.02 -6.89 39.64
CA MET A 20 6.12 -7.74 38.87
C MET A 20 4.77 -7.06 38.58
N LEU A 21 4.22 -6.33 39.56
CA LEU A 21 2.99 -5.54 39.38
C LEU A 21 3.18 -4.40 38.37
N LEU A 22 4.32 -3.71 38.41
CA LEU A 22 4.64 -2.64 37.45
C LEU A 22 4.76 -3.17 36.02
N VAL A 23 5.49 -4.26 35.81
CA VAL A 23 5.62 -4.89 34.48
C VAL A 23 4.25 -5.30 33.95
N THR A 24 3.42 -5.86 34.82
CA THR A 24 2.08 -6.31 34.47
C THR A 24 1.14 -5.14 34.10
N ALA A 25 1.20 -4.05 34.85
CA ALA A 25 0.41 -2.86 34.58
C ALA A 25 0.85 -2.17 33.27
N ILE A 26 2.16 -2.11 33.01
CA ILE A 26 2.71 -1.59 31.75
C ILE A 26 2.25 -2.44 30.57
N PHE A 27 2.31 -3.78 30.70
CA PHE A 27 1.86 -4.70 29.67
C PHE A 27 0.37 -4.54 29.35
N TRP A 28 -0.47 -4.46 30.39
CA TRP A 28 -1.91 -4.23 30.23
C TRP A 28 -2.20 -2.89 29.55
N LEU A 29 -1.57 -1.80 30.00
CA LEU A 29 -1.78 -0.46 29.44
C LEU A 29 -1.33 -0.40 27.98
N TRP A 30 -0.19 -1.02 27.66
CA TRP A 30 0.30 -1.12 26.30
C TRP A 30 -0.68 -1.86 25.39
N MET A 31 -1.27 -2.98 25.85
CA MET A 31 -2.28 -3.72 25.07
C MET A 31 -3.61 -2.99 24.93
N PHE A 32 -4.04 -2.24 25.94
CA PHE A 32 -5.24 -1.42 25.85
C PHE A 32 -5.06 -0.24 24.87
N ILE A 33 -3.90 0.41 24.90
CA ILE A 33 -3.59 1.49 23.94
C ILE A 33 -3.49 0.92 22.51
N ASP A 34 -2.87 -0.24 22.34
CA ASP A 34 -2.79 -0.93 21.04
C ASP A 34 -4.18 -1.31 20.53
N SER A 35 -5.07 -1.83 21.38
CA SER A 35 -6.44 -2.19 20.99
C SER A 35 -7.27 -0.98 20.58
N VAL A 36 -7.13 0.15 21.28
CA VAL A 36 -7.82 1.40 20.94
C VAL A 36 -7.26 2.00 19.64
N ARG A 37 -5.94 1.99 19.44
CA ARG A 37 -5.31 2.48 18.19
C ARG A 37 -5.69 1.67 16.96
N ARG A 38 -6.01 0.39 17.15
CA ARG A 38 -6.48 -0.51 16.09
C ARG A 38 -8.00 -0.46 15.88
N GLU A 39 -8.70 0.41 16.61
CA GLU A 39 -10.16 0.56 16.57
C GLU A 39 -10.91 -0.74 16.95
N GLU A 40 -10.27 -1.64 17.70
CA GLU A 40 -10.87 -2.88 18.18
C GLU A 40 -11.55 -2.62 19.53
N TYR A 41 -12.66 -1.87 19.49
CA TYR A 41 -13.39 -1.43 20.69
C TYR A 41 -13.96 -2.60 21.50
N VAL A 42 -14.31 -3.71 20.84
CA VAL A 42 -14.77 -4.94 21.52
C VAL A 42 -13.66 -5.51 22.39
N TRP A 43 -12.44 -5.63 21.85
CA TRP A 43 -11.30 -6.10 22.63
C TRP A 43 -10.88 -5.10 23.69
N SER A 44 -10.92 -3.81 23.39
CA SER A 44 -10.67 -2.74 24.38
C SER A 44 -11.63 -2.84 25.58
N PHE A 45 -12.92 -3.10 25.32
CA PHE A 45 -13.92 -3.33 26.36
C PHE A 45 -13.62 -4.58 27.20
N PHE A 46 -13.25 -5.70 26.55
CA PHE A 46 -12.87 -6.92 27.27
C PHE A 46 -11.57 -6.76 28.08
N ILE A 47 -10.55 -6.08 27.55
CA ILE A 47 -9.30 -5.76 28.25
C ILE A 47 -9.56 -4.84 29.45
N PHE A 48 -10.49 -3.91 29.33
CA PHE A 48 -10.87 -3.01 30.42
C PHE A 48 -11.58 -3.75 31.55
N ILE A 49 -12.51 -4.66 31.23
CA ILE A 49 -13.31 -5.39 32.24
C ILE A 49 -12.54 -6.53 32.90
N SER A 50 -11.82 -7.33 32.10
CA SER A 50 -11.15 -8.54 32.57
C SER A 50 -9.65 -8.34 32.83
N ALA A 51 -9.17 -7.11 32.72
CA ALA A 51 -7.80 -6.67 32.96
C ALA A 51 -6.77 -7.59 32.27
N LEU A 52 -5.97 -8.28 33.09
CA LEU A 52 -4.92 -9.21 32.70
C LEU A 52 -5.39 -10.33 31.77
N PHE A 53 -6.56 -10.91 32.03
CA PHE A 53 -7.07 -12.01 31.20
C PHE A 53 -7.45 -11.51 29.81
N GLY A 54 -8.10 -10.36 29.72
CA GLY A 54 -8.43 -9.74 28.44
C GLY A 54 -7.18 -9.35 27.65
N ALA A 55 -6.17 -8.78 28.31
CA ALA A 55 -4.90 -8.43 27.68
C ALA A 55 -4.12 -9.66 27.21
N MET A 56 -4.13 -10.75 28.00
CA MET A 56 -3.48 -12.00 27.62
C MET A 56 -4.21 -12.71 26.47
N PHE A 57 -5.55 -12.75 26.48
CA PHE A 57 -6.33 -13.29 25.37
C PHE A 57 -6.13 -12.46 24.10
N TYR A 58 -6.19 -11.13 24.21
CA TYR A 58 -5.86 -10.24 23.11
C TYR A 58 -4.44 -10.51 22.57
N PHE A 59 -3.46 -10.64 23.47
CA PHE A 59 -2.09 -10.93 23.09
C PHE A 59 -1.95 -12.27 22.38
N PHE A 60 -2.57 -13.35 22.87
CA PHE A 60 -2.46 -14.64 22.20
C PHE A 60 -3.30 -14.75 20.94
N TYR A 61 -4.46 -14.09 20.89
CA TYR A 61 -5.44 -14.27 19.83
C TYR A 61 -5.28 -13.28 18.69
N VAL A 62 -5.01 -12.01 19.02
CA VAL A 62 -4.82 -10.92 18.06
C VAL A 62 -3.33 -10.71 17.79
N TYR A 63 -2.48 -10.74 18.83
CA TYR A 63 -1.07 -10.39 18.69
C TYR A 63 -0.14 -11.58 18.33
N ARG A 64 -0.42 -12.80 18.81
CA ARG A 64 0.52 -13.97 18.73
C ARG A 64 -0.04 -15.22 18.05
N SER A 65 -1.30 -15.27 17.63
CA SER A 65 -1.88 -16.49 17.04
C SER A 65 -1.29 -16.79 15.64
N PRO A 66 -0.62 -17.95 15.45
CA PRO A 66 -0.16 -18.39 14.14
C PRO A 66 -1.34 -19.03 13.39
N GLY A 67 -2.24 -18.18 12.87
CA GLY A 67 -3.30 -18.60 11.96
C GLY A 67 -4.58 -19.09 12.63
N GLY A 68 -5.62 -18.25 12.57
CA GLY A 68 -7.00 -18.71 12.41
C GLY A 68 -7.87 -18.67 13.65
N ALA A 69 -8.73 -17.66 13.71
CA ALA A 69 -10.10 -17.89 14.14
C ALA A 69 -11.05 -17.11 13.23
N ASN A 70 -11.81 -17.88 12.44
CA ASN A 70 -12.87 -17.41 11.57
C ASN A 70 -14.01 -16.81 12.41
N ILE A 71 -14.11 -15.49 12.45
CA ILE A 71 -15.37 -14.80 12.74
C ILE A 71 -15.85 -14.22 11.40
N ARG A 72 -16.97 -14.76 10.90
CA ARG A 72 -17.62 -14.35 9.65
C ARG A 72 -17.87 -12.83 9.69
N GLY A 73 -17.10 -12.06 8.94
CA GLY A 73 -17.37 -10.63 8.70
C GLY A 73 -16.20 -9.65 8.88
N PHE A 74 -15.05 -10.07 9.41
CA PHE A 74 -13.89 -9.18 9.54
C PHE A 74 -12.63 -9.82 8.92
N GLU A 75 -12.43 -9.61 7.62
CA GLU A 75 -11.18 -9.97 6.97
C GLU A 75 -10.08 -8.99 7.43
N LEU A 76 -9.08 -9.49 8.17
CA LEU A 76 -7.89 -8.70 8.51
C LEU A 76 -7.30 -8.07 7.22
N PRO A 77 -6.87 -6.80 7.24
CA PRO A 77 -6.16 -6.19 6.12
C PRO A 77 -4.95 -7.07 5.72
N GLY A 78 -5.10 -7.83 4.62
CA GLY A 78 -4.10 -8.77 4.12
C GLY A 78 -4.31 -10.26 4.45
N ALA A 79 -5.38 -10.68 5.13
CA ALA A 79 -5.72 -12.10 5.26
C ALA A 79 -6.17 -12.72 3.93
N GLY A 80 -6.99 -12.00 3.15
CA GLY A 80 -7.37 -12.39 1.79
C GLY A 80 -6.15 -12.54 0.87
N SER A 81 -5.17 -11.64 0.99
CA SER A 81 -3.94 -11.72 0.20
C SER A 81 -3.00 -12.84 0.63
N ARG A 82 -2.91 -13.19 1.92
CA ARG A 82 -2.12 -14.36 2.39
C ARG A 82 -2.72 -15.69 1.92
N ARG A 83 -4.05 -15.81 1.93
CA ARG A 83 -4.73 -16.98 1.36
C ARG A 83 -4.49 -17.05 -0.14
N ARG A 84 -4.67 -15.94 -0.85
CA ARG A 84 -4.45 -15.86 -2.29
C ARG A 84 -3.01 -16.17 -2.69
N ILE A 85 -2.02 -15.70 -1.92
CA ILE A 85 -0.60 -16.04 -2.13
C ILE A 85 -0.39 -17.55 -2.04
N ARG A 86 -0.87 -18.21 -0.96
CA ARG A 86 -0.72 -19.67 -0.82
C ARG A 86 -1.42 -20.45 -1.93
N GLU A 87 -2.61 -19.99 -2.34
CA GLU A 87 -3.33 -20.59 -3.47
C GLU A 87 -2.53 -20.45 -4.78
N LEU A 88 -1.95 -19.28 -5.04
CA LEU A 88 -1.12 -19.04 -6.23
C LEU A 88 0.20 -19.81 -6.18
N GLU A 89 0.86 -19.89 -5.02
CA GLU A 89 2.07 -20.70 -4.82
C GLU A 89 1.79 -22.19 -5.07
N ALA A 90 0.66 -22.71 -4.58
CA ALA A 90 0.23 -24.09 -4.88
C ALA A 90 -0.07 -24.27 -6.38
N GLN A 91 -0.74 -23.31 -7.02
CA GLN A 91 -0.99 -23.35 -8.46
C GLN A 91 0.30 -23.34 -9.26
N ILE A 92 1.28 -22.52 -8.90
CA ILE A 92 2.60 -22.47 -9.56
C ILE A 92 3.30 -23.83 -9.43
N HIS A 93 3.23 -24.46 -8.27
CA HIS A 93 3.81 -25.79 -8.05
C HIS A 93 3.17 -26.87 -8.96
N HIS A 94 1.89 -26.73 -9.29
CA HIS A 94 1.17 -27.70 -10.13
C HIS A 94 1.18 -27.35 -11.63
N LEU A 95 1.09 -26.07 -11.95
CA LEU A 95 0.90 -25.49 -13.28
C LEU A 95 1.79 -24.25 -13.34
N ASP A 96 3.03 -24.45 -13.78
CA ASP A 96 4.05 -23.41 -13.83
C ASP A 96 3.82 -22.43 -15.01
N LYS A 97 2.71 -21.66 -14.96
CA LYS A 97 2.29 -20.74 -16.02
C LYS A 97 2.64 -19.29 -15.69
N ALA A 98 3.01 -18.52 -16.71
CA ALA A 98 3.32 -17.09 -16.59
C ALA A 98 2.23 -16.30 -15.85
N HIS A 99 0.96 -16.57 -16.17
CA HIS A 99 -0.19 -15.91 -15.57
C HIS A 99 -0.25 -16.03 -14.02
N HIS A 100 0.07 -17.20 -13.46
CA HIS A 100 0.03 -17.40 -12.01
C HIS A 100 1.13 -16.61 -11.29
N HIS A 101 2.32 -16.54 -11.90
CA HIS A 101 3.43 -15.70 -11.42
C HIS A 101 3.08 -14.21 -11.49
N SER A 102 2.45 -13.75 -12.58
CA SER A 102 2.02 -12.36 -12.72
C SER A 102 0.97 -11.98 -11.66
N GLN A 103 -0.04 -12.83 -11.43
CA GLN A 103 -1.02 -12.63 -10.36
C GLN A 103 -0.40 -12.61 -8.96
N LEU A 104 0.61 -13.47 -8.72
CA LEU A 104 1.33 -13.47 -7.44
C LEU A 104 2.12 -12.16 -7.26
N GLY A 105 2.72 -11.68 -8.35
CA GLY A 105 3.35 -10.37 -8.44
C GLY A 105 2.40 -9.24 -8.06
N ASP A 106 1.18 -9.23 -8.62
CA ASP A 106 0.16 -8.20 -8.34
C ASP A 106 -0.22 -8.16 -6.86
N VAL A 107 -0.41 -9.33 -6.25
CA VAL A 107 -0.72 -9.42 -4.83
C VAL A 107 0.45 -8.90 -3.99
N HIS A 108 1.70 -9.20 -4.36
CA HIS A 108 2.87 -8.64 -3.68
C HIS A 108 3.01 -7.12 -3.89
N PHE A 109 2.73 -6.62 -5.09
CA PHE A 109 2.78 -5.21 -5.45
C PHE A 109 1.75 -4.39 -4.66
N GLN A 110 0.51 -4.88 -4.54
CA GLN A 110 -0.54 -4.25 -3.74
C GLN A 110 -0.20 -4.21 -2.25
N ARG A 111 0.56 -5.20 -1.76
CA ARG A 111 1.04 -5.24 -0.37
C ARG A 111 2.29 -4.37 -0.13
N GLY A 112 2.85 -3.74 -1.17
CA GLY A 112 4.08 -2.96 -1.07
C GLY A 112 5.35 -3.81 -1.00
N ASN A 113 5.27 -5.12 -1.18
CA ASN A 113 6.43 -6.02 -1.20
C ASN A 113 7.08 -5.99 -2.59
N LEU A 114 7.64 -4.84 -2.98
CA LEU A 114 8.08 -4.58 -4.35
C LEU A 114 9.17 -5.55 -4.83
N GLY A 115 10.11 -5.95 -3.96
CA GLY A 115 11.14 -6.92 -4.33
C GLY A 115 10.58 -8.30 -4.67
N LYS A 116 9.58 -8.78 -3.90
CA LYS A 116 8.90 -10.05 -4.22
C LYS A 116 8.07 -9.94 -5.49
N ALA A 117 7.40 -8.80 -5.68
CA ALA A 117 6.62 -8.53 -6.89
C ALA A 117 7.51 -8.59 -8.14
N GLU A 118 8.66 -7.91 -8.12
CA GLU A 118 9.65 -7.96 -9.20
C GLU A 118 10.11 -9.39 -9.52
N SER A 119 10.45 -10.18 -8.50
CA SER A 119 10.85 -11.58 -8.71
C SER A 119 9.74 -12.39 -9.38
N CYS A 120 8.48 -12.19 -8.97
CA CYS A 120 7.34 -12.88 -9.58
C CYS A 120 7.10 -12.41 -11.03
N TYR A 121 7.19 -11.11 -11.30
CA TYR A 121 7.03 -10.59 -12.67
C TYR A 121 8.16 -11.04 -13.60
N ARG A 122 9.41 -11.11 -13.11
CA ARG A 122 10.52 -11.67 -13.88
C ARG A 122 10.29 -13.16 -14.18
N ALA A 123 9.86 -13.94 -13.20
CA ALA A 123 9.50 -15.34 -13.41
C ALA A 123 8.34 -15.51 -14.42
N ALA A 124 7.35 -14.61 -14.39
CA ALA A 124 6.29 -14.58 -15.39
C ALA A 124 6.84 -14.28 -16.80
N MET A 125 7.71 -13.29 -16.93
CA MET A 125 8.33 -12.87 -18.19
C MET A 125 9.28 -13.93 -18.77
N GLU A 126 9.94 -14.74 -17.93
CA GLU A 126 10.74 -15.88 -18.38
C GLU A 126 9.88 -16.96 -19.06
N ARG A 127 8.63 -17.12 -18.62
CA ARG A 127 7.69 -18.13 -19.14
C ARG A 127 6.92 -17.64 -20.35
N ASP A 128 6.58 -16.35 -20.37
CA ASP A 128 5.99 -15.68 -21.52
C ASP A 128 6.66 -14.32 -21.76
N PRO A 129 7.73 -14.28 -22.57
CA PRO A 129 8.41 -13.03 -22.91
C PRO A 129 7.56 -12.09 -23.76
N GLY A 130 6.49 -12.62 -24.40
CA GLY A 130 5.63 -11.89 -25.32
C GLY A 130 4.53 -11.10 -24.64
N ASP A 131 4.24 -11.37 -23.37
CA ASP A 131 3.12 -10.77 -22.64
C ASP A 131 3.34 -9.27 -22.33
N PRO A 132 2.59 -8.35 -22.98
CA PRO A 132 2.69 -6.92 -22.71
C PRO A 132 2.20 -6.54 -21.30
N ASP A 133 1.30 -7.33 -20.69
CA ASP A 133 0.75 -7.02 -19.37
C ASP A 133 1.79 -7.28 -18.28
N THR A 134 2.46 -8.43 -18.31
CA THR A 134 3.57 -8.72 -17.40
C THR A 134 4.70 -7.70 -17.53
N ARG A 135 5.03 -7.26 -18.75
CA ARG A 135 6.03 -6.20 -18.97
C ARG A 135 5.59 -4.86 -18.39
N SER A 136 4.31 -4.51 -18.56
CA SER A 136 3.71 -3.32 -17.96
C SER A 136 3.73 -3.35 -16.44
N HIS A 137 3.43 -4.50 -15.84
CA HIS A 137 3.42 -4.68 -14.39
C HIS A 137 4.84 -4.61 -13.80
N LEU A 138 5.83 -5.20 -14.47
CA LEU A 138 7.23 -5.08 -14.09
C LEU A 138 7.71 -3.62 -14.15
N GLY A 139 7.39 -2.90 -15.24
CA GLY A 139 7.73 -1.48 -15.39
C GLY A 139 7.11 -0.62 -14.27
N GLN A 140 5.84 -0.83 -13.94
CA GLN A 140 5.18 -0.17 -12.81
C GLN A 140 5.81 -0.52 -11.45
N CYS A 141 6.25 -1.77 -11.28
CA CYS A 141 6.95 -2.22 -10.09
C CYS A 141 8.28 -1.47 -9.92
N LEU A 142 9.08 -1.39 -10.99
CA LEU A 142 10.37 -0.71 -11.00
C LEU A 142 10.23 0.79 -10.75
N LEU A 143 9.20 1.45 -11.30
CA LEU A 143 8.89 2.85 -10.98
C LEU A 143 8.63 3.07 -9.49
N ARG A 144 7.85 2.19 -8.86
CA ARG A 144 7.60 2.29 -7.41
C ARG A 144 8.84 2.03 -6.57
N GLN A 145 9.83 1.33 -7.11
CA GLN A 145 11.13 1.13 -6.47
C GLN A 145 12.11 2.30 -6.70
N GLY A 146 11.75 3.30 -7.50
CA GLY A 146 12.66 4.40 -7.88
C GLY A 146 13.74 3.96 -8.88
N ARG A 147 13.43 2.98 -9.74
CA ARG A 147 14.32 2.47 -10.80
C ARG A 147 13.77 2.83 -12.17
N GLU A 148 13.66 4.13 -12.43
CA GLU A 148 12.96 4.67 -13.60
C GLU A 148 13.72 4.40 -14.90
N ALA A 149 15.05 4.34 -14.84
CA ALA A 149 15.91 3.99 -15.97
C ALA A 149 15.66 2.56 -16.49
N GLU A 150 15.32 1.62 -15.61
CA GLU A 150 14.97 0.25 -16.00
C GLU A 150 13.50 0.12 -16.40
N ALA A 151 12.63 0.92 -15.78
CA ALA A 151 11.20 0.90 -16.07
C ALA A 151 10.86 1.49 -17.45
N HIS A 152 11.50 2.60 -17.82
CA HIS A 152 11.21 3.33 -19.05
C HIS A 152 11.22 2.45 -20.32
N PRO A 153 12.29 1.69 -20.64
CA PRO A 153 12.32 0.88 -21.87
C PRO A 153 11.27 -0.23 -21.87
N LEU A 154 10.96 -0.80 -20.70
CA LEU A 154 9.91 -1.82 -20.58
C LEU A 154 8.55 -1.23 -20.92
N LEU A 155 8.22 -0.06 -20.35
CA LEU A 155 6.94 0.61 -20.56
C LEU A 155 6.81 1.17 -21.97
N GLU A 156 7.88 1.73 -22.52
CA GLU A 156 7.94 2.24 -23.90
C GLU A 156 7.63 1.11 -24.90
N SER A 157 8.25 -0.06 -24.73
CA SER A 157 8.04 -1.20 -25.63
C SER A 157 6.58 -1.69 -25.65
N VAL A 158 5.86 -1.57 -24.53
CA VAL A 158 4.43 -1.92 -24.47
C VAL A 158 3.61 -0.87 -25.22
N VAL A 159 3.85 0.42 -24.93
CA VAL A 159 3.08 1.52 -25.53
C VAL A 159 3.32 1.62 -27.04
N ALA A 160 4.51 1.23 -27.52
CA ALA A 160 4.83 1.17 -28.95
C ALA A 160 4.28 -0.10 -29.65
N GLY A 161 4.02 -1.17 -28.92
CA GLY A 161 3.69 -2.49 -29.48
C GLY A 161 2.28 -2.61 -30.06
N ASP A 162 1.27 -2.07 -29.38
CA ASP A 162 -0.12 -2.03 -29.90
C ASP A 162 -0.76 -0.65 -29.66
N PRO A 163 -0.77 0.23 -30.68
CA PRO A 163 -1.40 1.54 -30.60
C PRO A 163 -2.93 1.52 -30.44
N LYS A 164 -3.61 0.39 -30.69
CA LYS A 164 -5.08 0.26 -30.54
C LYS A 164 -5.50 -0.20 -29.15
N HIS A 165 -4.60 -0.80 -28.38
CA HIS A 165 -4.90 -1.27 -27.05
C HIS A 165 -4.76 -0.12 -26.03
N ASP A 166 -5.83 0.15 -25.27
CA ASP A 166 -5.82 1.23 -24.28
C ASP A 166 -5.05 0.82 -23.01
N TYR A 167 -3.73 0.98 -23.08
CA TYR A 167 -2.85 0.81 -21.92
C TYR A 167 -2.81 2.05 -21.04
N GLY A 168 -3.96 2.65 -20.69
CA GLY A 168 -4.04 3.91 -19.94
C GLY A 168 -3.09 3.97 -18.74
N TYR A 169 -3.05 2.93 -17.89
CA TYR A 169 -2.13 2.88 -16.75
C TYR A 169 -0.65 2.73 -17.13
N THR A 170 -0.33 1.96 -18.17
CA THR A 170 1.06 1.81 -18.65
C THR A 170 1.56 3.11 -19.28
N ARG A 171 0.72 3.82 -20.04
CA ARG A 171 1.06 5.14 -20.61
C ARG A 171 1.30 6.17 -19.51
N MET A 172 0.49 6.16 -18.44
CA MET A 172 0.73 6.99 -17.26
C MET A 172 2.05 6.63 -16.57
N ALA A 173 2.32 5.35 -16.38
CA ALA A 173 3.58 4.88 -15.80
C ALA A 173 4.79 5.33 -16.65
N HIS A 174 4.68 5.19 -17.98
CA HIS A 174 5.70 5.65 -18.92
C HIS A 174 5.97 7.16 -18.78
N ALA A 175 4.91 7.98 -18.70
CA ALA A 175 5.03 9.42 -18.50
C ALA A 175 5.65 9.77 -17.14
N GLU A 176 5.35 9.02 -16.07
CA GLU A 176 5.99 9.18 -14.76
C GLU A 176 7.47 8.82 -14.81
N ALA A 177 7.85 7.76 -15.54
CA ALA A 177 9.25 7.39 -15.74
C ALA A 177 10.03 8.50 -16.47
N LEU A 178 9.46 9.03 -17.56
CA LEU A 178 10.06 10.15 -18.31
C LEU A 178 10.25 11.39 -17.43
N ALA A 179 9.22 11.77 -16.65
CA ALA A 179 9.29 12.92 -15.76
C ALA A 179 10.38 12.74 -14.68
N ALA A 180 10.53 11.54 -14.12
CA ALA A 180 11.55 11.22 -13.13
C ALA A 180 12.98 11.19 -13.72
N LEU A 181 13.12 10.79 -14.98
CA LEU A 181 14.38 10.84 -15.73
C LEU A 181 14.78 12.27 -16.16
N GLY A 182 13.93 13.26 -15.92
CA GLY A 182 14.16 14.67 -16.28
C GLY A 182 13.69 15.05 -17.69
N GLU A 183 13.15 14.10 -18.45
CA GLU A 183 12.59 14.27 -19.80
C GLU A 183 11.16 14.85 -19.71
N LYS A 184 11.04 16.03 -19.08
CA LYS A 184 9.75 16.64 -18.72
C LYS A 184 8.91 17.01 -19.94
N GLU A 185 9.54 17.43 -21.04
CA GLU A 185 8.90 17.79 -22.30
C GLU A 185 8.17 16.57 -22.90
N LYS A 186 8.88 15.45 -23.04
CA LYS A 186 8.29 14.19 -23.51
C LYS A 186 7.19 13.72 -22.56
N ALA A 187 7.39 13.86 -21.24
CA ALA A 187 6.36 13.51 -20.27
C ALA A 187 5.08 14.35 -20.48
N ILE A 188 5.20 15.66 -20.70
CA ILE A 188 4.07 16.57 -20.96
C ILE A 188 3.29 16.14 -22.20
N GLU A 189 3.97 15.79 -23.29
CA GLU A 189 3.33 15.30 -24.51
C GLU A 189 2.55 14.02 -24.27
N VAL A 190 3.14 13.05 -23.57
CA VAL A 190 2.45 11.81 -23.21
C VAL A 190 1.24 12.11 -22.32
N TRP A 191 1.36 12.97 -21.31
CA TRP A 191 0.24 13.34 -20.45
C TRP A 191 -0.89 14.06 -21.19
N ARG A 192 -0.58 14.93 -22.17
CA ARG A 192 -1.58 15.56 -23.03
C ARG A 192 -2.32 14.52 -23.86
N SER A 193 -1.61 13.62 -24.53
CA SER A 193 -2.24 12.54 -25.31
C SER A 193 -3.14 11.64 -24.46
N ILE A 194 -2.75 11.34 -23.21
CA ILE A 194 -3.58 10.56 -22.28
C ILE A 194 -4.86 11.32 -21.94
N ASN A 195 -4.77 12.62 -21.65
CA ASN A 195 -5.92 13.45 -21.31
C ASN A 195 -6.88 13.68 -22.50
N GLU A 196 -6.35 13.74 -23.72
CA GLU A 196 -7.15 13.83 -24.95
C GLU A 196 -7.90 12.53 -25.24
N ALA A 197 -7.26 11.38 -25.03
CA ALA A 197 -7.89 10.08 -25.23
C ALA A 197 -8.93 9.77 -24.13
N HIS A 198 -8.59 10.04 -22.87
CA HIS A 198 -9.40 9.69 -21.72
C HIS A 198 -9.33 10.74 -20.61
N SER A 199 -10.49 11.07 -20.06
CA SER A 199 -10.61 11.97 -18.91
C SER A 199 -10.13 11.29 -17.62
N TYR A 200 -8.82 11.30 -17.38
CA TYR A 200 -8.25 10.81 -16.13
C TYR A 200 -7.84 11.96 -15.21
N THR A 201 -8.43 12.00 -14.01
CA THR A 201 -8.06 12.99 -12.98
C THR A 201 -6.56 12.97 -12.68
N ARG A 202 -5.94 11.78 -12.64
CA ARG A 202 -4.50 11.63 -12.43
C ARG A 202 -3.71 12.34 -13.53
N ALA A 203 -4.08 12.13 -14.79
CA ALA A 203 -3.38 12.72 -15.93
C ALA A 203 -3.43 14.26 -15.89
N ARG A 204 -4.60 14.84 -15.64
CA ARG A 204 -4.74 16.31 -15.51
C ARG A 204 -3.89 16.90 -14.39
N VAL A 205 -3.89 16.26 -13.22
CA VAL A 205 -3.13 16.73 -12.07
C VAL A 205 -1.63 16.60 -12.30
N GLN A 206 -1.16 15.53 -12.93
CA GLN A 206 0.26 15.35 -13.25
C GLN A 206 0.71 16.33 -14.35
N LEU A 207 -0.09 16.50 -15.41
CA LEU A 207 0.16 17.50 -16.45
C LEU A 207 0.25 18.90 -15.87
N ALA A 208 -0.74 19.32 -15.07
CA ALA A 208 -0.73 20.62 -14.43
C ALA A 208 0.47 20.80 -13.48
N THR A 209 0.90 19.73 -12.78
CA THR A 209 2.11 19.78 -11.95
C THR A 209 3.34 20.09 -12.81
N LEU A 210 3.54 19.37 -13.92
CA LEU A 210 4.70 19.57 -14.79
C LEU A 210 4.71 20.95 -15.47
N LEU A 211 3.55 21.43 -15.94
CA LEU A 211 3.40 22.77 -16.52
C LEU A 211 3.77 23.86 -15.49
N MET A 212 3.27 23.73 -14.25
CA MET A 212 3.60 24.65 -13.17
C MET A 212 5.09 24.62 -12.79
N GLU A 213 5.72 23.44 -12.76
CA GLU A 213 7.15 23.31 -12.45
C GLU A 213 8.05 23.96 -13.51
N ARG A 214 7.63 23.95 -14.78
CA ARG A 214 8.35 24.65 -15.86
C ARG A 214 8.03 26.15 -15.92
N GLY A 215 6.95 26.59 -15.30
CA GLY A 215 6.44 27.96 -15.43
C GLY A 215 5.81 28.25 -16.80
N GLU A 216 5.55 27.21 -17.59
CA GLU A 216 4.94 27.32 -18.91
C GLU A 216 3.44 27.04 -18.80
N ALA A 217 2.63 27.73 -19.61
CA ALA A 217 1.19 27.50 -19.71
C ALA A 217 0.46 27.41 -18.35
N VAL A 218 0.79 28.31 -17.42
CA VAL A 218 0.21 28.34 -16.07
C VAL A 218 -1.32 28.43 -16.10
N GLU A 219 -1.89 29.12 -17.09
CA GLU A 219 -3.34 29.16 -17.29
C GLU A 219 -3.92 27.82 -17.78
N GLU A 220 -3.21 27.07 -18.63
CA GLU A 220 -3.58 25.69 -18.98
C GLU A 220 -3.57 24.79 -17.73
N ALA A 221 -2.54 24.91 -16.88
CA ALA A 221 -2.50 24.19 -15.61
C ALA A 221 -3.70 24.56 -14.72
N ARG A 222 -4.07 25.85 -14.66
CA ARG A 222 -5.22 26.33 -13.88
C ARG A 222 -6.54 25.75 -14.39
N THR A 223 -6.76 25.70 -15.71
CA THR A 223 -7.98 25.13 -16.30
C THR A 223 -8.05 23.63 -16.04
N LEU A 224 -6.98 22.88 -16.29
CA LEU A 224 -6.91 21.44 -16.02
C LEU A 224 -7.26 21.08 -14.58
N LEU A 225 -6.73 21.85 -13.61
CA LEU A 225 -7.03 21.65 -12.18
C LEU A 225 -8.48 21.99 -11.85
N ARG A 226 -9.04 23.05 -12.44
CA ARG A 226 -10.44 23.43 -12.25
C ARG A 226 -11.38 22.36 -12.78
N ASP A 227 -11.13 21.86 -13.99
CA ASP A 227 -11.95 20.85 -14.65
C ASP A 227 -11.91 19.52 -13.88
N ALA A 228 -10.72 19.12 -13.40
CA ALA A 228 -10.57 17.95 -12.54
C ALA A 228 -11.42 18.04 -11.25
N LEU A 229 -11.57 19.23 -10.66
CA LEU A 229 -12.37 19.44 -9.45
C LEU A 229 -13.87 19.49 -9.73
N ILE A 230 -14.28 20.05 -10.87
CA ILE A 230 -15.68 20.09 -11.31
C ILE A 230 -16.15 18.66 -11.60
N GLU A 231 -15.39 17.90 -12.38
CA GLU A 231 -15.75 16.53 -12.74
C GLU A 231 -15.87 15.63 -11.51
N ASP A 232 -14.91 15.72 -10.57
CA ASP A 232 -14.96 14.94 -9.32
C ASP A 232 -16.18 15.28 -8.45
N ARG A 233 -16.67 16.53 -8.47
CA ARG A 233 -17.89 16.91 -7.75
C ARG A 233 -19.12 16.14 -8.26
N HIS A 234 -19.17 15.87 -9.55
CA HIS A 234 -20.28 15.19 -10.22
C HIS A 234 -20.04 13.68 -10.41
N ALA A 235 -18.84 13.19 -10.10
CA ALA A 235 -18.47 11.80 -10.29
C ALA A 235 -19.13 10.83 -9.28
N PRO A 236 -19.43 9.58 -9.71
CA PRO A 236 -19.89 8.51 -8.82
C PRO A 236 -18.94 8.26 -7.64
N ALA A 237 -19.47 7.68 -6.55
CA ALA A 237 -18.72 7.48 -5.31
C ALA A 237 -17.43 6.64 -5.48
N PHE A 238 -17.45 5.64 -6.36
CA PHE A 238 -16.28 4.79 -6.62
C PHE A 238 -15.15 5.56 -7.33
N GLU A 239 -15.48 6.46 -8.25
CA GLU A 239 -14.50 7.30 -8.93
C GLU A 239 -13.90 8.32 -7.99
N ARG A 240 -14.74 9.00 -7.19
CA ARG A 240 -14.28 9.92 -6.13
C ARG A 240 -13.34 9.25 -5.13
N LYS A 241 -13.60 7.98 -4.79
CA LYS A 241 -12.71 7.20 -3.92
C LYS A 241 -11.35 6.96 -4.58
N ARG A 242 -11.33 6.62 -5.87
CA ARG A 242 -10.11 6.39 -6.67
C ARG A 242 -9.31 7.68 -6.90
N SER A 243 -9.98 8.78 -7.21
CA SER A 243 -9.38 10.10 -7.50
C SER A 243 -9.01 10.89 -6.23
N ARG A 244 -9.48 10.48 -5.04
CA ARG A 244 -9.36 11.22 -3.78
C ARG A 244 -7.96 11.81 -3.52
N VAL A 245 -6.91 11.03 -3.77
CA VAL A 245 -5.52 11.46 -3.57
C VAL A 245 -5.15 12.58 -4.55
N TRP A 246 -5.49 12.40 -5.82
CA TRP A 246 -5.23 13.36 -6.89
C TRP A 246 -6.01 14.65 -6.69
N ILE A 247 -7.26 14.58 -6.22
CA ILE A 247 -8.10 15.74 -5.94
C ILE A 247 -7.55 16.56 -4.76
N ARG A 248 -7.02 15.92 -3.72
CA ARG A 248 -6.33 16.65 -2.65
C ARG A 248 -5.12 17.40 -3.19
N ARG A 249 -4.33 16.77 -4.06
CA ARG A 249 -3.18 17.40 -4.74
C ARG A 249 -3.63 18.55 -5.63
N ALA A 250 -4.71 18.37 -6.40
CA ALA A 250 -5.27 19.40 -7.27
C ALA A 250 -5.65 20.67 -6.48
N ARG A 251 -6.36 20.52 -5.35
CA ARG A 251 -6.70 21.64 -4.45
C ARG A 251 -5.48 22.31 -3.83
N ALA A 252 -4.41 21.57 -3.58
CA ALA A 252 -3.16 22.14 -3.08
C ALA A 252 -2.45 22.96 -4.15
N LEU A 253 -2.40 22.47 -5.39
CA LEU A 253 -1.81 23.18 -6.53
C LEU A 253 -2.61 24.43 -6.89
N GLN A 254 -3.95 24.34 -6.91
CA GLN A 254 -4.81 25.49 -7.22
C GLN A 254 -4.62 26.65 -6.22
N ARG A 255 -4.40 26.34 -4.94
CA ARG A 255 -4.08 27.33 -3.90
C ARG A 255 -2.70 27.99 -4.05
N ARG A 256 -1.78 27.40 -4.85
CA ARG A 256 -0.49 28.03 -5.17
C ARG A 256 -0.59 28.98 -6.37
N LEU A 257 -1.67 28.87 -7.16
CA LEU A 257 -1.90 29.67 -8.37
C LEU A 257 -2.78 30.91 -8.14
N GLY A 258 -3.37 31.06 -6.95
CA GLY A 258 -4.20 32.20 -6.55
C GLY A 258 -3.68 32.79 -5.25
#